data_AF-A0AAP9IIU4-F1
#
_entry.id   AF-A0AAP9IIU4-F1
#
_cell.length_a   1.000
_cell.length_b   1.000
_cell.length_c   1.000
_cell.angle_alpha   90.00
_cell.angle_beta   90.00
_cell.angle_gamma   90.00
#
_symmetry.space_group_name_H-M   'P 1'
#
loop_
_entity.id
_entity.type
_entity.pdbx_description
1 polymer ?
#
loop_
_entity_poly.entity_id
_entity_poly.type
_entity_poly.pdbx_seq_one_letter_code
_entity_poly.pdbx_strand_id
1 'polypeptide(L)'
;MLKGANVVTEIHDSRDIKTIYDVYSIVSRFVKSNSIPLDFTEIEKLLIAHQTKNNGKQSVILVDQFESTFVNPDIFHAYETLATIIANIKNGLYLVLARKNDQLTTYDDTKISLTRINSLSINYVLPDFERSESITLMEKINTSANNALSKEILPYVIEFAQGFPWLLKRTMAHILKLTRKGSSHKELISSGLKLDDLFEEELEGLDEIEKDYLTKIASKLPAGFKELQIQFDEDPMLVKVLDKLTESRLLRLSGDTYDTYNDVFKEYLVYKKLPEFRPLTIYRMSPSSVLRHSIRLLN
;
A
#
# COMPACT_ATOMS: atom_id res chain seq x y z
N MET A 1 1.33 0.54 15.53
CA MET A 1 2.29 -0.45 16.08
C MET A 1 1.80 -0.85 17.46
N LEU A 2 1.50 -2.12 17.69
CA LEU A 2 0.91 -2.66 18.92
C LEU A 2 1.89 -2.58 20.11
N LYS A 3 2.22 -1.37 20.57
CA LYS A 3 3.00 -1.15 21.79
C LYS A 3 2.07 -1.12 22.99
N GLY A 4 1.44 -2.25 23.27
CA GLY A 4 0.82 -2.50 24.58
C GLY A 4 1.87 -3.03 25.55
N ALA A 5 1.74 -2.73 26.85
CA ALA A 5 2.69 -3.16 27.90
C ALA A 5 2.89 -4.69 28.02
N ASN A 6 2.14 -5.49 27.25
CA ASN A 6 2.10 -6.94 27.33
C ASN A 6 2.27 -7.66 25.97
N VAL A 7 2.82 -6.98 24.95
CA VAL A 7 3.04 -7.57 23.61
C VAL A 7 4.52 -7.45 23.20
N VAL A 8 5.12 -8.57 22.78
CA VAL A 8 6.43 -8.64 22.14
C VAL A 8 6.19 -8.71 20.63
N THR A 9 6.85 -7.85 19.85
CA THR A 9 6.62 -7.75 18.41
C THR A 9 7.93 -7.76 17.62
N GLU A 10 8.00 -8.57 16.57
CA GLU A 10 8.97 -8.44 15.47
C GLU A 10 8.21 -8.07 14.20
N ILE A 11 8.73 -7.12 13.43
CA ILE A 11 8.17 -6.73 12.13
C ILE A 11 9.31 -6.79 11.13
N HIS A 12 9.10 -7.48 10.00
CA HIS A 12 10.06 -7.48 8.90
C HIS A 12 9.36 -7.46 7.55
N ASP A 13 10.06 -6.92 6.58
CA ASP A 13 9.67 -6.96 5.18
C ASP A 13 10.23 -8.23 4.53
N SER A 14 9.38 -9.03 3.93
CA SER A 14 9.81 -10.30 3.33
C SER A 14 10.70 -10.13 2.09
N ARG A 15 10.74 -8.94 1.47
CA ARG A 15 11.67 -8.66 0.36
C ARG A 15 13.13 -8.68 0.77
N ASP A 16 13.41 -8.46 2.06
CA ASP A 16 14.77 -8.48 2.62
C ASP A 16 15.29 -9.91 2.85
N ILE A 17 14.43 -10.92 2.67
CA ILE A 17 14.72 -12.34 2.93
C ILE A 17 15.27 -12.97 1.66
N LYS A 18 16.52 -13.42 1.69
CA LYS A 18 17.22 -13.98 0.54
C LYS A 18 17.44 -15.47 0.65
N THR A 19 17.42 -16.00 1.87
CA THR A 19 17.71 -17.40 2.20
C THR A 19 16.82 -17.88 3.36
N ILE A 20 16.77 -19.21 3.53
CA ILE A 20 16.10 -19.82 4.70
C ILE A 20 16.76 -19.36 6.02
N TYR A 21 18.07 -19.11 6.02
CA TYR A 21 18.79 -18.63 7.22
C TYR A 21 18.35 -17.23 7.66
N ASP A 22 17.84 -16.40 6.75
CA ASP A 22 17.26 -15.10 7.11
C ASP A 22 15.96 -15.28 7.91
N VAL A 23 15.15 -16.29 7.57
CA VAL A 23 13.96 -16.67 8.35
C VAL A 23 14.36 -17.14 9.75
N TYR A 24 15.43 -17.94 9.86
CA TYR A 24 15.97 -18.35 11.16
C TYR A 24 16.47 -17.16 11.98
N SER A 25 17.14 -16.22 11.32
CA SER A 25 17.67 -15.01 11.94
C SER A 25 16.55 -14.13 12.49
N ILE A 26 15.42 -13.99 11.78
CA ILE A 26 14.22 -13.31 12.29
C ILE A 26 13.76 -13.92 13.61
N VAL A 27 13.61 -15.25 13.66
CA VAL A 27 13.16 -15.92 14.88
C VAL A 27 14.17 -15.74 16.01
N SER A 28 15.47 -15.85 15.71
CA SER A 28 16.53 -15.62 16.68
C SER A 28 16.50 -14.21 17.27
N ARG A 29 16.32 -13.18 16.43
CA ARG A 29 16.17 -11.79 16.88
C ARG A 29 14.93 -11.60 17.73
N PHE A 30 13.80 -12.16 17.30
CA PHE A 30 12.52 -12.07 17.99
C PHE A 30 12.58 -12.62 19.43
N VAL A 31 13.20 -13.80 19.59
CA VAL A 31 13.37 -14.43 20.92
C VAL A 31 14.61 -13.95 21.67
N LYS A 32 15.41 -13.05 21.07
CA LYS A 32 16.69 -12.54 21.59
C LYS A 32 17.70 -13.66 21.90
N SER A 33 17.79 -14.65 21.02
CA SER A 33 18.79 -15.71 21.08
C SER A 33 20.15 -15.22 20.60
N ASN A 34 21.23 -15.70 21.25
CA ASN A 34 22.63 -15.42 20.87
C ASN A 34 23.15 -16.36 19.78
N SER A 35 22.39 -17.41 19.42
CA SER A 35 22.74 -18.37 18.38
C SER A 35 21.65 -18.44 17.32
N ILE A 36 22.06 -18.49 16.06
CA ILE A 36 21.17 -18.70 14.91
C ILE A 36 20.84 -20.20 14.84
N PRO A 37 19.55 -20.57 14.77
CA PRO A 37 19.13 -21.95 14.59
C PRO A 37 19.68 -22.57 13.31
N LEU A 38 20.02 -23.86 13.37
CA LEU A 38 20.49 -24.63 12.22
C LEU A 38 19.34 -25.21 11.38
N ASP A 39 18.20 -25.48 12.03
CA ASP A 39 17.03 -26.08 11.41
C ASP A 39 15.72 -25.68 12.10
N PHE A 40 14.59 -26.14 11.54
CA PHE A 40 13.27 -25.89 12.08
C PHE A 40 12.97 -26.58 13.42
N THR A 41 13.71 -27.63 13.78
CA THR A 41 13.56 -28.31 15.07
C THR A 41 14.14 -27.43 16.19
N GLU A 42 15.25 -26.75 15.93
CA GLU A 42 15.80 -25.75 16.85
C GLU A 42 14.92 -24.50 16.94
N ILE A 43 14.33 -24.05 15.82
CA ILE A 43 13.34 -22.97 15.80
C ILE A 43 12.15 -23.29 16.72
N GLU A 44 11.58 -24.48 16.61
CA GLU A 44 10.46 -24.92 17.45
C GLU A 44 10.84 -24.90 18.94
N LYS A 45 12.00 -25.46 19.30
CA LYS A 45 12.51 -25.43 20.69
C LYS A 45 12.67 -24.01 21.21
N LEU A 46 13.20 -23.10 20.41
CA LEU A 46 13.37 -21.70 20.79
C LEU A 46 12.04 -20.99 21.02
N LEU A 47 11.05 -21.21 20.15
CA LEU A 47 9.73 -20.59 20.26
C LEU A 47 8.96 -21.12 21.48
N ILE A 48 9.06 -22.42 21.78
CA ILE A 48 8.49 -23.02 23.00
C ILE A 48 9.15 -22.43 24.25
N ALA A 49 10.49 -22.36 24.27
CA ALA A 49 11.22 -21.78 25.39
C ALA A 49 10.87 -20.29 25.59
N HIS A 50 10.72 -19.53 24.50
CA HIS A 50 10.28 -18.15 24.53
C HIS A 50 8.88 -18.03 25.13
N GLN A 51 7.90 -18.79 24.64
CA GLN A 51 6.53 -18.77 25.18
C GLN A 51 6.46 -19.13 26.67
N THR A 52 7.24 -20.13 27.10
CA THR A 52 7.31 -20.53 28.51
C THR A 52 7.85 -19.40 29.38
N LYS A 53 8.84 -18.63 28.90
CA LYS A 53 9.39 -17.46 29.60
C LYS A 53 8.49 -16.23 29.53
N ASN A 54 7.62 -16.14 28.52
CA ASN A 54 6.87 -14.93 28.23
C ASN A 54 5.67 -14.71 29.18
N ASN A 55 5.47 -15.56 30.20
CA ASN A 55 4.50 -15.37 31.31
C ASN A 55 3.11 -14.87 30.87
N GLY A 56 2.56 -15.42 29.77
CA GLY A 56 1.24 -15.05 29.26
C GLY A 56 1.18 -13.76 28.43
N LYS A 57 2.32 -13.11 28.14
CA LYS A 57 2.40 -12.02 27.16
C LYS A 57 2.15 -12.54 25.75
N GLN A 58 1.54 -11.69 24.94
CA GLN A 58 1.35 -11.98 23.53
C GLN A 58 2.65 -11.70 22.77
N SER A 59 2.93 -12.53 21.77
CA SER A 59 4.12 -12.49 20.94
C SER A 59 3.66 -12.51 19.50
N VAL A 60 4.06 -11.52 18.70
CA VAL A 60 3.59 -11.34 17.33
C VAL A 60 4.79 -11.18 16.40
N ILE A 61 4.89 -12.04 15.39
CA ILE A 61 5.80 -11.86 14.25
C ILE A 61 4.95 -11.38 13.08
N LEU A 62 5.24 -10.19 12.56
CA LEU A 62 4.55 -9.62 11.41
C LEU A 62 5.47 -9.63 10.20
N VAL A 63 5.02 -10.29 9.15
CA VAL A 63 5.67 -10.37 7.84
C VAL A 63 4.92 -9.46 6.90
N ASP A 64 5.55 -8.36 6.48
CA ASP A 64 5.02 -7.49 5.45
C ASP A 64 5.41 -7.99 4.04
N GLN A 65 4.59 -7.64 3.05
CA GLN A 65 4.83 -7.93 1.63
C GLN A 65 4.98 -9.41 1.29
N PHE A 66 4.30 -10.30 2.02
CA PHE A 66 4.51 -11.75 1.98
C PHE A 66 4.44 -12.37 0.58
N GLU A 67 3.71 -11.75 -0.35
CA GLU A 67 3.68 -12.12 -1.77
C GLU A 67 5.08 -12.16 -2.42
N SER A 68 6.04 -11.39 -1.89
CA SER A 68 7.41 -11.38 -2.40
C SER A 68 8.13 -12.73 -2.22
N THR A 69 7.65 -13.60 -1.32
CA THR A 69 8.20 -14.95 -1.14
C THR A 69 7.83 -15.90 -2.28
N PHE A 70 6.83 -15.57 -3.10
CA PHE A 70 6.29 -16.46 -4.13
C PHE A 70 7.28 -16.74 -5.26
N VAL A 71 8.28 -15.86 -5.46
CA VAL A 71 9.33 -16.06 -6.45
C VAL A 71 10.37 -17.11 -6.03
N ASN A 72 10.44 -17.44 -4.73
CA ASN A 72 11.38 -18.41 -4.18
C ASN A 72 10.66 -19.45 -3.32
N PRO A 73 10.32 -20.64 -3.87
CA PRO A 73 9.59 -21.68 -3.17
C PRO A 73 10.24 -22.10 -1.84
N ASP A 74 11.56 -22.12 -1.73
CA ASP A 74 12.25 -22.53 -0.51
C ASP A 74 11.98 -21.56 0.65
N ILE A 75 11.94 -20.25 0.37
CA ILE A 75 11.60 -19.21 1.35
C ILE A 75 10.11 -19.29 1.70
N PHE A 76 9.24 -19.50 0.71
CA PHE A 76 7.81 -19.70 0.95
C PHE A 76 7.56 -20.89 1.88
N HIS A 77 8.15 -22.05 1.59
CA HIS A 77 8.02 -23.26 2.42
C HIS A 77 8.64 -23.09 3.81
N ALA A 78 9.67 -22.25 3.95
CA ALA A 78 10.22 -21.88 5.25
C ALA A 78 9.18 -21.15 6.12
N TYR A 79 8.45 -20.18 5.56
CA TYR A 79 7.35 -19.52 6.27
C TYR A 79 6.15 -20.43 6.52
N GLU A 80 5.83 -21.33 5.60
CA GLU A 80 4.78 -22.34 5.77
C GLU A 80 5.10 -23.30 6.93
N THR A 81 6.37 -23.71 7.04
CA THR A 81 6.87 -24.53 8.15
C THR A 81 6.81 -23.77 9.47
N LEU A 82 7.27 -22.51 9.48
CA LEU A 82 7.17 -21.63 10.64
C LEU A 82 5.71 -21.43 11.10
N ALA A 83 4.78 -21.23 10.17
CA ALA A 83 3.35 -21.11 10.45
C ALA A 83 2.80 -22.40 11.10
N THR A 84 3.22 -23.56 10.61
CA THR A 84 2.86 -24.87 11.19
C THR A 84 3.37 -25.01 12.62
N ILE A 85 4.64 -24.65 12.87
CA ILE A 85 5.23 -24.67 14.22
C ILE A 85 4.45 -23.74 15.17
N ILE A 86 4.20 -22.50 14.75
CA ILE A 86 3.50 -21.51 15.57
C ILE A 86 2.07 -21.96 15.88
N ALA A 87 1.36 -22.53 14.91
CA ALA A 87 0.02 -23.08 15.12
C ALA A 87 0.00 -24.21 16.16
N ASN A 88 1.07 -25.02 16.23
CA ASN A 88 1.18 -26.13 17.18
C ASN A 88 1.52 -25.68 18.63
N ILE A 89 2.23 -24.57 18.81
CA ILE A 89 2.70 -24.11 20.13
C ILE A 89 1.54 -23.64 21.05
N LYS A 90 0.36 -23.33 20.49
CA LYS A 90 -0.90 -22.92 21.17
C LYS A 90 -0.76 -21.73 22.15
N ASN A 91 -1.62 -20.73 21.95
CA ASN A 91 -1.82 -19.54 22.80
C ASN A 91 -0.60 -18.60 22.92
N GLY A 92 -0.84 -17.31 22.68
CA GLY A 92 0.12 -16.24 22.98
C GLY A 92 1.24 -16.04 21.95
N LEU A 93 1.34 -16.86 20.91
CA LEU A 93 2.22 -16.65 19.75
C LEU A 93 1.41 -16.52 18.47
N TYR A 94 1.66 -15.47 17.70
CA TYR A 94 0.94 -15.17 16.46
C TYR A 94 1.94 -14.88 15.34
N LEU A 95 1.67 -15.45 14.17
CA LEU A 95 2.29 -15.07 12.91
C LEU A 95 1.25 -14.31 12.09
N VAL A 96 1.58 -13.10 11.67
CA VAL A 96 0.74 -12.25 10.82
C VAL A 96 1.43 -12.11 9.48
N LEU A 97 0.79 -12.60 8.42
CA LEU A 97 1.27 -12.46 7.05
C LEU A 97 0.43 -11.40 6.36
N ALA A 98 1.02 -10.25 6.06
CA ALA A 98 0.39 -9.20 5.27
C ALA A 98 0.79 -9.39 3.80
N ARG A 99 -0.21 -9.45 2.92
CA ARG A 99 -0.01 -9.58 1.48
C ARG A 99 -0.99 -8.78 0.67
N LYS A 100 -0.65 -8.46 -0.58
CA LYS A 100 -1.63 -8.03 -1.57
C LYS A 100 -2.36 -9.22 -2.21
N ASN A 101 -3.60 -9.01 -2.64
CA ASN A 101 -4.43 -10.04 -3.27
C ASN A 101 -4.35 -10.06 -4.82
N ASP A 102 -3.81 -9.00 -5.41
CA ASP A 102 -3.72 -8.73 -6.85
C ASP A 102 -2.62 -9.54 -7.56
N GLN A 103 -1.59 -9.98 -6.82
CA GLN A 103 -0.60 -10.91 -7.37
C GLN A 103 -1.21 -12.31 -7.48
N LEU A 104 -1.38 -12.77 -8.73
CA LEU A 104 -1.75 -14.14 -9.06
C LEU A 104 -0.78 -15.10 -8.37
N THR A 105 -1.30 -15.86 -7.40
CA THR A 105 -0.59 -17.01 -6.83
C THR A 105 -0.45 -18.16 -7.83
N THR A 106 -1.15 -18.05 -8.96
CA THR A 106 -1.12 -18.94 -10.12
C THR A 106 -0.16 -18.35 -11.16
N TYR A 107 1.14 -18.54 -10.95
CA TYR A 107 1.98 -18.82 -12.11
C TYR A 107 1.61 -20.25 -12.53
N ASP A 108 1.28 -20.50 -13.79
CA ASP A 108 0.70 -21.77 -14.27
C ASP A 108 1.61 -23.03 -14.11
N ASP A 109 2.69 -22.94 -13.32
CA ASP A 109 3.66 -24.00 -12.97
C ASP A 109 3.92 -24.15 -11.44
N THR A 110 3.09 -23.60 -10.55
CA THR A 110 3.51 -23.28 -9.16
C THR A 110 3.89 -24.46 -8.26
N LYS A 111 5.16 -24.47 -7.83
CA LYS A 111 5.69 -25.21 -6.66
C LYS A 111 5.14 -24.73 -5.31
N ILE A 112 4.35 -23.66 -5.26
CA ILE A 112 3.84 -23.02 -4.04
C ILE A 112 2.32 -23.06 -3.99
N SER A 113 1.74 -23.13 -2.78
CA SER A 113 0.30 -23.09 -2.57
C SER A 113 -0.04 -22.48 -1.22
N LEU A 114 -1.01 -21.56 -1.19
CA LEU A 114 -1.51 -20.97 0.06
C LEU A 114 -2.42 -21.91 0.86
N THR A 115 -2.79 -23.09 0.33
CA THR A 115 -3.78 -23.99 0.95
C THR A 115 -3.42 -24.33 2.40
N ARG A 116 -2.14 -24.66 2.67
CA ARG A 116 -1.69 -25.01 4.03
C ARG A 116 -1.79 -23.84 4.99
N ILE A 117 -1.24 -22.68 4.62
CA ILE A 117 -1.29 -21.45 5.43
C ILE A 117 -2.75 -21.08 5.71
N ASN A 118 -3.62 -21.11 4.70
CA ASN A 118 -5.04 -20.83 4.83
C ASN A 118 -5.75 -21.83 5.77
N SER A 119 -5.36 -23.11 5.75
CA SER A 119 -5.95 -24.11 6.65
C SER A 119 -5.54 -23.93 8.13
N LEU A 120 -4.43 -23.22 8.39
CA LEU A 120 -3.89 -22.97 9.72
C LEU A 120 -4.21 -21.58 10.27
N SER A 121 -4.83 -20.71 9.47
CA SER A 121 -4.98 -19.28 9.79
C SER A 121 -6.41 -18.78 9.64
N ILE A 122 -6.63 -17.58 10.17
CA ILE A 122 -7.84 -16.79 9.94
C ILE A 122 -7.47 -15.68 8.98
N ASN A 123 -8.21 -15.57 7.89
CA ASN A 123 -7.99 -14.57 6.86
C ASN A 123 -8.83 -13.32 7.12
N TYR A 124 -8.18 -12.16 7.09
CA TYR A 124 -8.82 -10.85 7.13
C TYR A 124 -8.55 -10.13 5.81
N VAL A 125 -9.61 -9.81 5.08
CA VAL A 125 -9.52 -8.97 3.88
C VAL A 125 -9.73 -7.53 4.32
N LEU A 126 -8.81 -6.65 3.95
CA LEU A 126 -8.97 -5.20 4.09
C LEU A 126 -9.55 -4.67 2.77
N PRO A 127 -10.86 -4.41 2.68
CA PRO A 127 -11.44 -3.80 1.49
C PRO A 127 -11.02 -2.32 1.38
N ASP A 128 -11.30 -1.73 0.22
CA ASP A 128 -11.30 -0.27 0.09
C ASP A 128 -12.29 0.35 1.08
N PHE A 129 -12.07 1.61 1.43
CA PHE A 129 -12.90 2.28 2.43
C PHE A 129 -14.35 2.38 1.97
N GLU A 130 -15.23 2.06 2.91
CA GLU A 130 -16.62 2.43 2.76
C GLU A 130 -16.78 3.95 2.78
N ARG A 131 -17.94 4.42 2.31
CA ARG A 131 -18.26 5.85 2.30
C ARG A 131 -18.17 6.48 3.70
N SER A 132 -18.64 5.76 4.73
CA SER A 132 -18.61 6.20 6.13
C SER A 132 -17.18 6.35 6.66
N GLU A 133 -16.30 5.42 6.33
CA GLU A 133 -14.87 5.44 6.69
C GLU A 133 -14.14 6.59 5.97
N SER A 134 -14.44 6.79 4.69
CA SER A 134 -13.92 7.91 3.90
C SER A 134 -14.34 9.26 4.50
N ILE A 135 -15.62 9.42 4.85
CA ILE A 135 -16.12 10.62 5.55
C ILE A 135 -15.35 10.82 6.86
N THR A 136 -15.22 9.77 7.66
CA THR A 136 -14.54 9.83 8.97
C THR A 136 -13.08 10.25 8.83
N LEU A 137 -12.35 9.71 7.86
CA LEU A 137 -10.96 10.08 7.60
C LEU A 137 -10.85 11.54 7.15
N MET A 138 -11.69 11.99 6.21
CA MET A 138 -11.69 13.38 5.75
C MET A 138 -12.03 14.37 6.87
N GLU A 139 -13.04 14.06 7.69
CA GLU A 139 -13.43 14.93 8.81
C GLU A 139 -12.29 15.07 9.81
N LYS A 140 -11.56 13.98 10.11
CA LYS A 140 -10.35 14.04 10.94
C LYS A 140 -9.27 14.91 10.31
N ILE A 141 -8.98 14.73 9.02
CA ILE A 141 -7.99 15.56 8.29
C ILE A 141 -8.39 17.03 8.33
N ASN A 142 -9.66 17.35 8.06
CA ASN A 142 -10.16 18.72 8.05
C ASN A 142 -10.13 19.33 9.45
N THR A 143 -10.50 18.57 10.48
CA THR A 143 -10.42 19.00 11.88
C THR A 143 -8.97 19.33 12.26
N SER A 144 -8.01 18.48 11.89
CA SER A 144 -6.58 18.75 12.08
C SER A 144 -6.07 19.95 11.28
N ALA A 145 -6.79 20.37 10.25
CA ALA A 145 -6.52 21.56 9.45
C ALA A 145 -7.38 22.77 9.86
N ASN A 146 -7.88 22.82 11.11
CA ASN A 146 -8.73 23.89 11.64
C ASN A 146 -10.02 24.13 10.83
N ASN A 147 -10.60 23.06 10.29
CA ASN A 147 -11.82 23.08 9.49
C ASN A 147 -11.73 24.04 8.28
N ALA A 148 -10.56 24.08 7.63
CA ALA A 148 -10.32 24.94 6.47
C ALA A 148 -11.21 24.61 5.25
N LEU A 149 -11.80 23.42 5.18
CA LEU A 149 -12.64 22.98 4.06
C LEU A 149 -14.13 22.98 4.43
N SER A 150 -14.95 23.51 3.52
CA SER A 150 -16.42 23.40 3.57
C SER A 150 -16.88 21.95 3.38
N LYS A 151 -17.98 21.58 4.06
CA LYS A 151 -18.63 20.28 3.89
C LYS A 151 -19.12 20.03 2.46
N GLU A 152 -19.30 21.07 1.65
CA GLU A 152 -19.73 20.97 0.25
C GLU A 152 -18.67 20.36 -0.67
N ILE A 153 -17.38 20.44 -0.32
CA ILE A 153 -16.29 19.82 -1.09
C ILE A 153 -16.25 18.30 -0.88
N LEU A 154 -16.68 17.82 0.28
CA LEU A 154 -16.49 16.44 0.71
C LEU A 154 -17.09 15.39 -0.25
N PRO A 155 -18.30 15.55 -0.82
CA PRO A 155 -18.83 14.60 -1.79
C PRO A 155 -17.95 14.44 -3.03
N TYR A 156 -17.33 15.52 -3.52
CA TYR A 156 -16.46 15.50 -4.69
C TYR A 156 -15.16 14.74 -4.40
N VAL A 157 -14.61 14.90 -3.19
CA VAL A 157 -13.40 14.19 -2.76
C VAL A 157 -13.66 12.69 -2.60
N ILE A 158 -14.79 12.30 -2.02
CA ILE A 158 -15.18 10.88 -1.89
C ILE A 158 -15.32 10.25 -3.26
N GLU A 159 -16.04 10.91 -4.15
CA GLU A 159 -16.34 10.38 -5.49
C GLU A 159 -15.06 10.19 -6.30
N PHE A 160 -14.10 11.11 -6.19
CA PHE A 160 -12.79 10.98 -6.83
C PHE A 160 -11.91 9.91 -6.18
N ALA A 161 -11.86 9.86 -4.84
CA ALA A 161 -10.99 8.93 -4.13
C ALA A 161 -11.44 7.46 -4.23
N GLN A 162 -12.71 7.21 -4.56
CA GLN A 162 -13.27 5.86 -4.79
C GLN A 162 -13.04 4.86 -3.65
N GLY A 163 -12.88 5.33 -2.41
CA GLY A 163 -12.57 4.49 -1.27
C GLY A 163 -11.07 4.19 -1.08
N PHE A 164 -10.19 4.62 -1.99
CA PHE A 164 -8.74 4.48 -1.81
C PHE A 164 -8.23 5.44 -0.73
N PRO A 165 -7.74 4.94 0.43
CA PRO A 165 -7.36 5.81 1.56
C PRO A 165 -6.20 6.77 1.21
N TRP A 166 -5.27 6.31 0.37
CA TRP A 166 -4.13 7.10 -0.06
C TRP A 166 -4.57 8.25 -0.98
N LEU A 167 -5.48 7.99 -1.94
CA LEU A 167 -5.98 8.99 -2.88
C LEU A 167 -6.84 10.03 -2.17
N LEU A 168 -7.63 9.59 -1.19
CA LEU A 168 -8.38 10.47 -0.30
C LEU A 168 -7.45 11.45 0.43
N LYS A 169 -6.39 10.93 1.06
CA LYS A 169 -5.39 11.75 1.77
C LYS A 169 -4.70 12.73 0.83
N ARG A 170 -4.30 12.26 -0.36
CA ARG A 170 -3.60 13.06 -1.38
C ARG A 170 -4.47 14.19 -1.90
N THR A 171 -5.71 13.90 -2.26
CA THR A 171 -6.72 14.87 -2.71
C THR A 171 -6.99 15.92 -1.64
N MET A 172 -7.21 15.49 -0.38
CA MET A 172 -7.42 16.42 0.73
C MET A 172 -6.22 17.34 0.96
N ALA A 173 -4.99 16.81 0.88
CA ALA A 173 -3.78 17.61 1.02
C ALA A 173 -3.65 18.68 -0.07
N HIS A 174 -3.96 18.33 -1.32
CA HIS A 174 -3.96 19.24 -2.46
C HIS A 174 -5.00 20.36 -2.32
N ILE A 175 -6.24 20.03 -2.00
CA ILE A 175 -7.29 21.04 -1.80
C ILE A 175 -6.92 21.98 -0.64
N LEU A 176 -6.41 21.44 0.47
CA LEU A 176 -5.92 22.27 1.58
C LEU A 176 -4.79 23.22 1.16
N LYS A 177 -3.87 22.77 0.30
CA LYS A 177 -2.80 23.61 -0.28
C LYS A 177 -3.41 24.74 -1.11
N LEU A 178 -4.37 24.44 -1.99
CA LEU A 178 -5.02 25.46 -2.83
C LEU A 178 -5.85 26.46 -2.02
N THR A 179 -6.59 25.99 -1.01
CA THR A 179 -7.33 26.87 -0.09
C THR A 179 -6.38 27.81 0.66
N ARG A 180 -5.22 27.33 1.12
CA ARG A 180 -4.19 28.18 1.76
C ARG A 180 -3.56 29.19 0.79
N LYS A 181 -3.47 28.85 -0.50
CA LYS A 181 -3.05 29.78 -1.57
C LYS A 181 -4.15 30.78 -1.97
N GLY A 182 -5.33 30.73 -1.36
CA GLY A 182 -6.42 31.69 -1.55
C GLY A 182 -7.52 31.28 -2.53
N SER A 183 -7.49 30.05 -3.06
CA SER A 183 -8.59 29.57 -3.93
C SER A 183 -9.88 29.41 -3.13
N SER A 184 -10.99 29.93 -3.65
CA SER A 184 -12.30 29.78 -2.99
C SER A 184 -12.87 28.36 -3.17
N HIS A 185 -13.65 27.86 -2.20
CA HIS A 185 -14.26 26.53 -2.30
C HIS A 185 -15.18 26.40 -3.52
N LYS A 186 -15.85 27.50 -3.91
CA LYS A 186 -16.70 27.54 -5.11
C LYS A 186 -15.88 27.39 -6.38
N GLU A 187 -14.74 28.07 -6.48
CA GLU A 187 -13.79 27.92 -7.60
C GLU A 187 -13.28 26.48 -7.68
N LEU A 188 -12.86 25.90 -6.55
CA LEU A 188 -12.36 24.53 -6.50
C LEU A 188 -13.42 23.54 -6.99
N ILE A 189 -14.67 23.64 -6.53
CA ILE A 189 -15.75 22.76 -7.00
C ILE A 189 -16.01 22.96 -8.51
N SER A 190 -16.09 24.21 -8.98
CA SER A 190 -16.36 24.49 -10.40
C SER A 190 -15.25 24.04 -11.36
N SER A 191 -14.01 23.94 -10.86
CA SER A 191 -12.85 23.47 -11.60
C SER A 191 -12.57 21.98 -11.42
N GLY A 192 -13.53 21.22 -10.86
CA GLY A 192 -13.33 19.78 -10.63
C GLY A 192 -12.20 19.48 -9.65
N LEU A 193 -12.02 20.34 -8.64
CA LEU A 193 -10.98 20.30 -7.62
C LEU A 193 -9.54 20.46 -8.14
N LYS A 194 -9.37 20.83 -9.43
CA LYS A 194 -8.06 20.93 -10.11
C LYS A 194 -7.23 19.66 -9.99
N LEU A 195 -7.87 18.51 -10.11
CA LEU A 195 -7.21 17.22 -9.89
C LEU A 195 -6.16 16.89 -10.94
N ASP A 196 -6.21 17.51 -12.12
CA ASP A 196 -5.14 17.43 -13.13
C ASP A 196 -3.81 17.95 -12.56
N ASP A 197 -3.86 18.98 -11.70
CA ASP A 197 -2.68 19.54 -11.04
C ASP A 197 -2.11 18.60 -9.96
N LEU A 198 -2.88 17.61 -9.49
CA LEU A 198 -2.51 16.77 -8.34
C LEU A 198 -1.18 16.02 -8.55
N PHE A 199 -1.04 15.46 -9.75
CA PHE A 199 0.14 14.70 -10.16
C PHE A 199 1.19 15.61 -10.79
N GLU A 200 0.80 16.68 -11.50
CA GLU A 200 1.75 17.69 -11.97
C GLU A 200 2.54 18.32 -10.82
N GLU A 201 1.90 18.56 -9.66
CA GLU A 201 2.57 18.99 -8.44
C GLU A 201 3.65 18.00 -7.94
N GLU A 202 3.52 16.71 -8.24
CA GLU A 202 4.56 15.71 -7.93
C GLU A 202 5.70 15.73 -8.95
N LEU A 203 5.41 16.17 -10.17
CA LEU A 203 6.36 16.29 -11.27
C LEU A 203 7.10 17.64 -11.29
N GLU A 204 6.68 18.63 -10.49
CA GLU A 204 7.32 19.96 -10.39
C GLU A 204 8.84 19.91 -10.11
N GLY A 205 9.30 18.85 -9.43
CA GLY A 205 10.72 18.64 -9.11
C GLY A 205 11.58 18.05 -10.25
N LEU A 206 10.96 17.74 -11.39
CA LEU A 206 11.61 17.13 -12.54
C LEU A 206 11.72 18.11 -13.71
N ASP A 207 12.83 18.04 -14.44
CA ASP A 207 12.95 18.69 -15.74
C ASP A 207 12.24 17.89 -16.85
N GLU A 208 12.13 18.46 -18.05
CA GLU A 208 11.38 17.84 -19.15
C GLU A 208 12.02 16.53 -19.64
N ILE A 209 13.34 16.37 -19.51
CA ILE A 209 14.03 15.14 -19.89
C ILE A 209 13.69 14.05 -18.87
N GLU A 210 13.76 14.38 -17.59
CA GLU A 210 13.41 13.47 -16.49
C GLU A 210 11.94 13.04 -16.54
N LYS A 211 11.02 13.95 -16.91
CA LYS A 211 9.60 13.64 -17.12
C LYS A 211 9.37 12.69 -18.31
N ASP A 212 10.09 12.90 -19.41
CA ASP A 212 10.05 12.00 -20.58
C ASP A 212 10.56 10.60 -20.19
N TYR A 213 11.69 10.54 -19.48
CA TYR A 213 12.21 9.30 -18.91
C TYR A 213 11.21 8.61 -17.99
N LEU A 214 10.64 9.32 -17.02
CA LEU A 214 9.65 8.75 -16.10
C LEU A 214 8.44 8.19 -16.85
N THR A 215 7.96 8.89 -17.88
CA THR A 215 6.84 8.44 -18.71
C THR A 215 7.19 7.16 -19.46
N LYS A 216 8.38 7.10 -20.08
CA LYS A 216 8.85 5.90 -20.79
C LYS A 216 9.07 4.74 -19.83
N ILE A 217 9.72 4.96 -18.69
CA ILE A 217 9.94 3.97 -17.64
C ILE A 217 8.59 3.42 -17.19
N ALA A 218 7.62 4.28 -16.85
CA ALA A 218 6.29 3.89 -16.36
C ALA A 218 5.56 2.91 -17.29
N SER A 219 5.71 3.06 -18.61
CA SER A 219 5.12 2.16 -19.61
C SER A 219 5.70 0.73 -19.59
N LYS A 220 6.84 0.54 -18.90
CA LYS A 220 7.60 -0.70 -18.82
C LYS A 220 7.55 -1.34 -17.44
N LEU A 221 7.09 -0.59 -16.42
CA LEU A 221 7.00 -1.10 -15.06
C LEU A 221 5.93 -2.20 -14.93
N PRO A 222 6.07 -3.13 -13.97
CA PRO A 222 7.24 -3.36 -13.13
C PRO A 222 8.41 -3.91 -13.94
N ALA A 223 9.63 -3.41 -13.72
CA ALA A 223 10.82 -3.83 -14.48
C ALA A 223 12.10 -3.79 -13.65
N GLY A 224 13.02 -4.71 -13.94
CA GLY A 224 14.34 -4.75 -13.32
C GLY A 224 15.32 -3.75 -13.93
N PHE A 225 16.39 -3.41 -13.21
CA PHE A 225 17.42 -2.48 -13.71
C PHE A 225 18.01 -2.90 -15.08
N LYS A 226 18.39 -4.17 -15.23
CA LYS A 226 18.99 -4.70 -16.48
C LYS A 226 18.01 -4.65 -17.66
N GLU A 227 16.73 -4.92 -17.38
CA GLU A 227 15.68 -4.86 -18.40
C GLU A 227 15.50 -3.42 -18.88
N LEU A 228 15.43 -2.46 -17.96
CA LEU A 228 15.36 -1.05 -18.30
C LEU A 228 16.62 -0.60 -19.06
N GLN A 229 17.81 -1.04 -18.68
CA GLN A 229 19.04 -0.72 -19.44
C GLN A 229 18.94 -1.16 -20.90
N ILE A 230 18.48 -2.39 -21.17
CA ILE A 230 18.31 -2.89 -22.53
C ILE A 230 17.26 -2.08 -23.29
N GLN A 231 16.14 -1.74 -22.65
CA GLN A 231 15.05 -0.99 -23.27
C GLN A 231 15.38 0.49 -23.55
N PHE A 232 16.40 1.03 -22.87
CA PHE A 232 16.90 2.39 -23.03
C PHE A 232 18.27 2.40 -23.75
N ASP A 233 18.61 1.35 -24.50
CA ASP A 233 19.85 1.26 -25.29
C ASP A 233 21.12 1.58 -24.48
N GLU A 234 21.17 1.13 -23.23
CA GLU A 234 22.26 1.36 -22.28
C GLU A 234 22.56 2.85 -22.01
N ASP A 235 21.56 3.74 -22.13
CA ASP A 235 21.75 5.17 -21.89
C ASP A 235 22.30 5.43 -20.48
N PRO A 236 23.50 6.05 -20.34
CA PRO A 236 24.12 6.30 -19.04
C PRO A 236 23.31 7.28 -18.16
N MET A 237 22.39 8.06 -18.74
CA MET A 237 21.52 8.96 -17.99
C MET A 237 20.44 8.19 -17.21
N LEU A 238 20.05 6.99 -17.66
CA LEU A 238 19.03 6.17 -17.01
C LEU A 238 19.31 5.96 -15.52
N VAL A 239 20.56 5.67 -15.16
CA VAL A 239 20.95 5.42 -13.76
C VAL A 239 20.67 6.64 -12.88
N LYS A 240 21.10 7.83 -13.33
CA LYS A 240 20.90 9.09 -12.59
C LYS A 240 19.42 9.41 -12.44
N VAL A 241 18.63 9.15 -13.49
CA VAL A 241 17.19 9.39 -13.45
C VAL A 241 16.50 8.41 -12.51
N LEU A 242 16.84 7.12 -12.55
CA LEU A 242 16.29 6.12 -11.63
C LEU A 242 16.60 6.46 -10.16
N ASP A 243 17.82 6.90 -9.86
CA ASP A 243 18.22 7.35 -8.53
C ASP A 243 17.35 8.53 -8.07
N LYS A 244 17.25 9.59 -8.88
CA LYS A 244 16.45 10.78 -8.56
C LYS A 244 14.96 10.45 -8.41
N LEU A 245 14.40 9.62 -9.29
CA LEU A 245 13.00 9.20 -9.24
C LEU A 245 12.70 8.35 -8.00
N THR A 246 13.66 7.57 -7.53
CA THR A 246 13.54 6.79 -6.29
C THR A 246 13.65 7.69 -5.06
N GLU A 247 14.60 8.64 -5.04
CA GLU A 247 14.75 9.63 -3.96
C GLU A 247 13.51 10.52 -3.80
N SER A 248 12.92 10.94 -4.92
CA SER A 248 11.67 11.71 -4.96
C SER A 248 10.42 10.87 -4.67
N ARG A 249 10.57 9.55 -4.50
CA ARG A 249 9.48 8.57 -4.26
C ARG A 249 8.44 8.49 -5.39
N LEU A 250 8.81 8.93 -6.59
CA LEU A 250 8.01 8.75 -7.80
C LEU A 250 8.11 7.30 -8.30
N LEU A 251 9.29 6.68 -8.08
CA LEU A 251 9.52 5.26 -8.21
C LEU A 251 9.81 4.62 -6.86
N ARG A 252 9.47 3.34 -6.77
CA ARG A 252 9.78 2.44 -5.67
C ARG A 252 10.70 1.34 -6.17
N LEU A 253 11.81 1.13 -5.49
CA LEU A 253 12.67 -0.04 -5.69
C LEU A 253 12.32 -1.12 -4.65
N SER A 254 11.95 -2.31 -5.13
CA SER A 254 11.62 -3.48 -4.32
C SER A 254 12.51 -4.64 -4.73
N GLY A 255 13.53 -4.94 -3.93
CA GLY A 255 14.59 -5.85 -4.39
C GLY A 255 15.35 -5.22 -5.55
N ASP A 256 15.25 -5.81 -6.73
CA ASP A 256 15.85 -5.34 -7.99
C ASP A 256 14.82 -4.77 -8.98
N THR A 257 13.54 -4.73 -8.59
CA THR A 257 12.43 -4.33 -9.44
C THR A 257 11.95 -2.92 -9.11
N TYR A 258 11.92 -2.06 -10.12
CA TYR A 258 11.28 -0.76 -10.06
C TYR A 258 9.78 -0.87 -10.33
N ASP A 259 9.00 -0.07 -9.63
CA ASP A 259 7.59 0.18 -9.94
C ASP A 259 7.21 1.61 -9.49
N THR A 260 6.03 2.08 -9.86
CA THR A 260 5.44 3.28 -9.25
C THR A 260 4.90 2.97 -7.85
N TYR A 261 4.56 4.00 -7.07
CA TYR A 261 3.98 3.80 -5.75
C TYR A 261 2.51 3.32 -5.79
N ASN A 262 1.81 3.52 -6.93
CA ASN A 262 0.47 3.00 -7.18
C ASN A 262 0.12 3.03 -8.68
N ASP A 263 -0.82 2.19 -9.09
CA ASP A 263 -1.23 2.04 -10.50
C ASP A 263 -1.94 3.28 -11.08
N VAL A 264 -2.68 4.05 -10.28
CA VAL A 264 -3.33 5.29 -10.73
C VAL A 264 -2.30 6.32 -11.20
N PHE A 265 -1.17 6.46 -10.50
CA PHE A 265 -0.09 7.36 -10.93
C PHE A 265 0.61 6.83 -12.19
N LYS A 266 0.81 5.51 -12.28
CA LYS A 266 1.35 4.87 -13.48
C LYS A 266 0.48 5.11 -14.71
N GLU A 267 -0.84 4.91 -14.59
CA GLU A 267 -1.80 5.21 -15.65
C GLU A 267 -1.77 6.69 -16.04
N TYR A 268 -1.71 7.59 -15.06
CA TYR A 268 -1.56 9.02 -15.32
C TYR A 268 -0.32 9.33 -16.15
N LEU A 269 0.84 8.76 -15.77
CA LEU A 269 2.08 8.96 -16.51
C LEU A 269 1.99 8.47 -17.95
N VAL A 270 1.43 7.27 -18.17
CA VAL A 270 1.35 6.61 -19.48
C VAL A 270 0.31 7.27 -20.39
N TYR A 271 -0.88 7.59 -19.87
CA TYR A 271 -2.01 8.06 -20.67
C TYR A 271 -2.21 9.57 -20.64
N LYS A 272 -1.52 10.29 -19.72
CA LYS A 272 -1.69 11.73 -19.45
C LYS A 272 -3.14 12.10 -19.15
N LYS A 273 -3.84 11.19 -18.47
CA LYS A 273 -5.24 11.33 -18.09
C LYS A 273 -5.39 10.76 -16.68
N LEU A 274 -6.22 11.41 -15.88
CA LEU A 274 -6.72 10.77 -14.66
C LEU A 274 -7.43 9.46 -15.05
N PRO A 275 -7.36 8.41 -14.22
CA PRO A 275 -8.07 7.17 -14.51
C PRO A 275 -9.54 7.43 -14.79
N GLU A 276 -10.09 6.74 -15.78
CA GLU A 276 -11.52 6.74 -16.06
C GLU A 276 -12.23 5.96 -14.96
N PHE A 277 -12.39 6.62 -13.82
CA PHE A 277 -13.22 6.16 -12.73
C PHE A 277 -14.68 6.08 -13.19
N ARG A 278 -15.49 5.22 -12.54
CA ARG A 278 -16.95 5.11 -12.83
C ARG A 278 -17.57 6.51 -13.00
N PRO A 279 -18.55 6.70 -13.91
CA PRO A 279 -19.12 8.01 -14.18
C PRO A 279 -19.58 8.68 -12.88
N LEU A 280 -18.94 9.83 -12.58
CA LEU A 280 -19.18 10.64 -11.39
C LEU A 280 -20.67 10.97 -11.30
N THR A 281 -21.39 10.33 -10.38
CA THR A 281 -22.83 10.59 -10.21
C THR A 281 -23.03 11.45 -8.98
N ILE A 282 -22.69 12.74 -9.12
CA ILE A 282 -22.91 13.70 -8.06
C ILE A 282 -24.35 14.22 -8.16
N TYR A 283 -25.22 13.73 -7.29
CA TYR A 283 -26.57 14.27 -7.15
C TYR A 283 -26.51 15.71 -6.63
N ARG A 284 -26.71 16.69 -7.53
CA ARG A 284 -26.72 18.12 -7.20
C ARG A 284 -27.94 18.56 -6.39
N MET A 285 -28.97 17.72 -6.33
CA MET A 285 -30.20 17.95 -5.58
C MET A 285 -30.66 16.66 -4.93
N SER A 286 -31.14 16.75 -3.69
CA SER A 286 -31.83 15.62 -3.07
C SER A 286 -33.15 15.34 -3.80
N PRO A 287 -33.63 14.08 -3.81
CA PRO A 287 -34.92 13.73 -4.44
C PRO A 287 -36.07 14.62 -3.97
N SER A 288 -36.09 14.98 -2.68
CA SER A 288 -37.09 15.87 -2.09
C SER A 288 -37.04 17.31 -2.63
N SER A 289 -35.86 17.81 -2.95
CA SER A 289 -35.69 19.14 -3.56
C SER A 289 -36.09 19.15 -5.02
N VAL A 290 -35.84 18.05 -5.74
CA VAL A 290 -36.32 17.86 -7.12
C VAL A 290 -37.84 17.82 -7.14
N LEU A 291 -38.46 16.98 -6.31
CA LEU A 291 -39.93 16.85 -6.20
C LEU A 291 -40.61 18.19 -5.91
N ARG A 292 -40.05 19.00 -5.01
CA ARG A 292 -40.58 20.34 -4.73
C ARG A 292 -40.49 21.29 -5.92
N HIS A 293 -39.40 21.24 -6.69
CA HIS A 293 -39.27 22.07 -7.90
C HIS A 293 -40.22 21.62 -9.00
N SER A 294 -40.39 20.32 -9.21
CA SER A 294 -41.33 19.81 -10.22
C SER A 294 -42.78 20.10 -9.87
N ILE A 295 -43.19 20.02 -8.60
CA ILE A 295 -44.53 20.45 -8.17
C ILE A 295 -44.75 21.95 -8.43
N ARG A 296 -43.71 22.77 -8.27
CA ARG A 296 -43.78 24.22 -8.49
C ARG A 296 -43.85 24.62 -9.96
N LEU A 297 -43.46 23.73 -10.87
CA LEU A 297 -43.56 23.91 -12.33
C LEU A 297 -44.90 23.41 -12.89
N LEU A 298 -45.65 22.63 -12.11
CA LEU A 298 -46.95 22.08 -12.47
C LEU A 298 -48.13 22.94 -11.99
N ASN A 299 -47.86 24.00 -11.21
CA ASN A 299 -48.82 25.01 -10.76
C ASN A 299 -48.47 26.36 -11.37
#